data_AF-A0A2N2ZMS3-F1
#
_entry.id   AF-A0A2N2ZMS3-F1
#
_cell.length_a   1.000
_cell.length_b   1.000
_cell.length_c   1.000
_cell.angle_alpha   90.00
_cell.angle_beta   90.00
_cell.angle_gamma   90.00
#
_symmetry.space_group_name_H-M   'P 1'
#
loop_
_entity.id
_entity.type
_entity.pdbx_description
1 polymer ?
#
loop_
_entity_poly.entity_id
_entity_poly.type
_entity_poly.pdbx_seq_one_letter_code
_entity_poly.pdbx_strand_id
1 'polypeptide(L)'
;MLSLTYIFIAIIVINFLIDWVLDKLNASLFEAEIPSELDGLYDAVEYKKSIAYKKENHRFSSIVSLFSVLVTLAFLIFGGFEWVDRLARTWSSNPVWISLFFFGIIGLGSDLLNTPFAYYKNFVIEEKFGFN
;
A
#
# COMPACT_ATOMS: atom_id res chain seq x y z
N MET A 1 15.44 1.66 -24.71
CA MET A 1 15.09 2.25 -23.40
C MET A 1 13.57 2.25 -23.18
N LEU A 2 12.76 2.76 -24.11
CA LEU A 2 11.29 2.70 -24.05
C LEU A 2 10.71 1.29 -23.84
N SER A 3 11.29 0.26 -24.48
CA SER A 3 10.83 -1.14 -24.36
C SER A 3 10.87 -1.70 -22.93
N LEU A 4 11.90 -1.36 -22.15
CA LEU A 4 12.06 -1.89 -20.79
C LEU A 4 11.13 -1.21 -19.79
N THR A 5 10.92 0.10 -19.93
CA THR A 5 9.97 0.86 -19.10
C THR A 5 8.54 0.34 -19.26
N TYR A 6 8.11 0.02 -20.49
CA TYR A 6 6.79 -0.58 -20.72
C TYR A 6 6.66 -1.98 -20.11
N ILE A 7 7.73 -2.78 -20.10
CA ILE A 7 7.74 -4.08 -19.41
C ILE A 7 7.55 -3.88 -17.90
N PHE A 8 8.28 -2.94 -17.28
CA PHE A 8 8.09 -2.65 -15.85
C PHE A 8 6.68 -2.14 -15.54
N ILE A 9 6.15 -1.23 -16.35
CA ILE A 9 4.77 -0.75 -16.20
C ILE A 9 3.78 -1.92 -16.30
N ALA A 10 3.94 -2.79 -17.30
CA ALA A 10 3.07 -3.95 -17.48
C ALA A 10 3.14 -4.89 -16.27
N ILE A 11 4.34 -5.18 -15.74
CA ILE A 11 4.52 -6.01 -14.55
C ILE A 11 3.82 -5.38 -13.34
N ILE A 12 4.02 -4.08 -13.10
CA ILE A 12 3.39 -3.37 -11.96
C ILE A 12 1.87 -3.42 -12.07
N VAL A 13 1.32 -3.12 -13.26
CA VAL A 13 -0.13 -3.12 -13.49
C VAL A 13 -0.71 -4.53 -13.37
N ILE A 14 -0.08 -5.54 -13.96
CA ILE A 14 -0.56 -6.93 -13.89
C ILE A 14 -0.55 -7.43 -12.45
N ASN A 15 0.54 -7.21 -11.70
CA ASN A 15 0.60 -7.59 -10.29
C ASN A 15 -0.51 -6.91 -9.48
N PHE A 16 -0.69 -5.60 -9.64
CA PHE A 16 -1.78 -4.88 -8.97
C PHE A 16 -3.15 -5.44 -9.31
N LEU A 17 -3.41 -5.77 -10.58
CA LEU A 17 -4.69 -6.33 -11.00
C LEU A 17 -4.92 -7.72 -10.40
N ILE A 18 -3.88 -8.57 -10.34
CA ILE A 18 -3.97 -9.89 -9.71
C ILE A 18 -4.30 -9.74 -8.23
N ASP A 19 -3.54 -8.94 -7.49
CA ASP A 19 -3.75 -8.70 -6.06
C ASP A 19 -5.14 -8.13 -5.80
N TRP A 20 -5.56 -7.14 -6.60
CA TRP A 20 -6.88 -6.52 -6.48
C TRP A 20 -8.03 -7.51 -6.72
N VAL A 21 -7.89 -8.41 -7.70
CA VAL A 21 -8.88 -9.47 -7.96
C VAL A 21 -8.94 -10.44 -6.78
N LEU A 22 -7.80 -10.90 -6.29
CA LEU A 22 -7.72 -11.82 -5.14
C LEU A 22 -8.33 -11.20 -3.88
N ASP A 23 -8.01 -9.93 -3.63
CA ASP A 23 -8.54 -9.16 -2.51
C ASP A 23 -10.06 -9.01 -2.59
N LYS A 24 -10.60 -8.73 -3.78
CA LYS A 24 -12.04 -8.62 -4.01
C LYS A 24 -12.77 -9.95 -3.80
N LEU A 25 -12.18 -11.04 -4.29
CA LEU A 25 -12.71 -12.39 -4.07
C LEU A 25 -12.72 -12.73 -2.58
N ASN A 26 -11.61 -12.47 -1.87
CA ASN A 26 -11.52 -12.66 -0.43
C ASN A 26 -12.55 -11.81 0.35
N ALA A 27 -12.75 -10.55 -0.05
CA ALA A 27 -13.72 -9.66 0.57
C ALA A 27 -15.18 -10.10 0.41
N SER A 28 -15.50 -10.77 -0.70
CA SER A 28 -16.85 -11.31 -0.93
C SER A 28 -17.26 -12.39 0.08
N LEU A 29 -16.29 -13.00 0.77
CA LEU A 29 -16.52 -14.04 1.78
C LEU A 29 -16.58 -13.50 3.21
N PHE A 30 -16.48 -12.18 3.43
CA PHE A 30 -16.46 -11.61 4.77
C PHE A 30 -17.80 -11.79 5.51
N GLU A 31 -18.91 -11.84 4.77
CA GLU A 31 -20.26 -12.01 5.32
C GLU A 31 -20.75 -13.45 5.16
N ALA A 32 -19.85 -14.41 4.88
CA ALA A 32 -20.21 -15.82 4.81
C ALA A 32 -20.74 -16.31 6.16
N GLU A 33 -21.81 -17.10 6.13
CA GLU A 33 -22.41 -17.66 7.34
C GLU A 33 -21.40 -18.51 8.11
N ILE A 34 -21.42 -18.38 9.43
CA ILE A 34 -20.57 -19.19 10.31
C ILE A 34 -21.03 -20.66 10.15
N PRO A 35 -20.13 -21.60 9.82
CA PRO A 35 -20.43 -23.02 9.80
C PRO A 35 -21.05 -23.45 11.14
N SER A 36 -22.07 -24.32 11.11
CA SER A 36 -22.79 -24.74 12.31
C SER A 36 -21.89 -25.47 13.31
N GLU A 37 -20.77 -26.03 12.87
CA GLU A 37 -19.73 -26.63 13.71
C GLU A 37 -19.00 -25.62 14.61
N LEU A 38 -19.10 -24.33 14.29
CA LEU A 38 -18.51 -23.23 15.05
C LEU A 38 -19.57 -22.44 15.85
N ASP A 39 -20.83 -22.91 15.85
CA ASP A 39 -21.92 -22.26 16.58
C ASP A 39 -21.67 -22.32 18.10
N GLY A 40 -21.89 -21.20 18.78
CA GLY A 40 -21.59 -21.03 20.21
C GLY A 40 -20.10 -20.90 20.59
N LEU A 41 -19.15 -21.03 19.64
CA LEU A 41 -17.72 -20.77 19.90
C LEU A 41 -17.36 -19.27 19.85
N TYR A 42 -18.12 -18.50 19.08
CA TYR A 42 -17.90 -17.07 18.91
C TYR A 42 -18.99 -16.26 19.60
N ASP A 43 -18.59 -15.22 20.31
CA ASP A 43 -19.52 -14.19 20.74
C ASP A 43 -20.03 -13.43 19.50
N ALA A 44 -21.36 -13.36 19.36
CA ALA A 44 -21.98 -12.78 18.17
C ALA A 44 -21.71 -11.27 18.00
N VAL A 45 -21.47 -10.55 19.10
CA VAL A 45 -21.15 -9.12 19.07
C VAL A 45 -19.72 -8.92 18.61
N GLU A 46 -18.77 -9.66 19.20
CA GLU A 46 -17.36 -9.62 18.81
C GLU A 46 -17.14 -10.11 17.37
N TYR A 47 -17.87 -11.15 16.94
CA TYR A 47 -17.81 -11.60 15.55
C TYR A 47 -18.25 -10.48 14.58
N LYS A 48 -19.40 -9.83 14.83
CA LYS A 48 -19.86 -8.71 14.00
C LYS A 48 -18.88 -7.55 14.00
N LYS A 49 -18.28 -7.24 15.15
CA LYS A 49 -17.21 -6.23 15.28
C LYS A 49 -16.00 -6.60 14.41
N SER A 50 -15.57 -7.86 14.42
CA SER A 50 -14.45 -8.35 13.60
C SER A 50 -14.72 -8.24 12.10
N ILE A 51 -15.94 -8.55 11.65
CA ILE A 51 -16.33 -8.40 10.24
C ILE A 51 -16.36 -6.94 9.82
N ALA A 52 -16.92 -6.06 10.67
CA ALA A 52 -16.93 -4.63 10.43
C ALA A 52 -15.49 -4.05 10.32
N TYR A 53 -14.60 -4.47 11.23
CA TYR A 53 -13.18 -4.11 11.19
C TYR A 53 -12.52 -4.56 9.89
N LYS A 54 -12.72 -5.84 9.51
CA LYS A 54 -12.14 -6.41 8.30
C LYS A 54 -12.59 -5.65 7.04
N LYS A 55 -13.87 -5.28 6.95
CA LYS A 55 -14.45 -4.52 5.83
C LYS A 55 -13.88 -3.11 5.75
N GLU A 56 -13.77 -2.41 6.87
CA GLU A 56 -13.21 -1.05 6.92
C GLU A 56 -11.73 -1.05 6.59
N ASN A 57 -10.97 -1.99 7.15
CA ASN A 57 -9.56 -2.16 6.84
C ASN A 57 -9.34 -2.51 5.36
N HIS A 58 -10.12 -3.43 4.80
CA HIS A 58 -10.02 -3.78 3.39
C HIS A 58 -10.26 -2.57 2.48
N ARG A 59 -11.34 -1.80 2.71
CA ARG A 59 -11.62 -0.59 1.94
C ARG A 59 -10.47 0.42 2.02
N PHE A 60 -9.93 0.62 3.22
CA PHE A 60 -8.80 1.53 3.42
C PHE A 60 -7.55 1.03 2.67
N SER A 61 -7.17 -0.23 2.85
CA SER A 61 -6.02 -0.84 2.18
C SER A 61 -6.13 -0.81 0.66
N SER A 62 -7.32 -1.00 0.09
CA SER A 62 -7.54 -0.88 -1.36
C SER A 62 -7.26 0.54 -1.87
N ILE A 63 -7.66 1.57 -1.13
CA ILE A 63 -7.40 2.98 -1.50
C ILE A 63 -5.89 3.27 -1.42
N VAL A 64 -5.23 2.84 -0.34
CA VAL A 64 -3.78 3.01 -0.16
C VAL A 64 -3.02 2.27 -1.26
N SER A 65 -3.39 1.04 -1.57
CA SER A 65 -2.75 0.24 -2.63
C SER A 65 -2.86 0.92 -4.00
N LEU A 66 -4.06 1.40 -4.36
CA LEU A 66 -4.25 2.14 -5.61
C LEU A 66 -3.41 3.42 -5.65
N PHE A 67 -3.39 4.19 -4.57
CA PHE A 67 -2.56 5.39 -4.47
C PHE A 67 -1.07 5.07 -4.67
N SER A 68 -0.56 4.05 -3.98
CA SER A 68 0.85 3.62 -4.07
C SER A 68 1.24 3.19 -5.49
N VAL A 69 0.37 2.46 -6.18
CA VAL A 69 0.61 2.07 -7.59
C VAL A 69 0.60 3.30 -8.50
N LEU A 70 -0.34 4.23 -8.33
CA LEU A 70 -0.38 5.46 -9.12
C LEU A 70 0.86 6.33 -8.91
N VAL A 71 1.31 6.48 -7.66
CA VAL A 71 2.56 7.19 -7.34
C VAL A 71 3.75 6.50 -7.99
N THR A 72 3.85 5.18 -7.89
CA THR A 72 4.96 4.40 -8.47
C THR A 72 4.99 4.54 -10.00
N LEU A 73 3.83 4.41 -10.65
CA LEU A 73 3.70 4.57 -12.10
C LEU A 73 4.02 6.01 -12.53
N ALA A 74 3.52 7.02 -11.83
CA ALA A 74 3.84 8.41 -12.11
C ALA A 74 5.34 8.67 -11.97
N PHE A 75 5.96 8.20 -10.88
CA PHE A 75 7.38 8.35 -10.63
C PHE A 75 8.22 7.68 -11.72
N LEU A 76 7.80 6.52 -12.22
CA LEU A 76 8.46 5.83 -13.32
C LEU A 76 8.28 6.56 -14.66
N ILE A 77 7.05 6.95 -15.01
CA ILE A 77 6.69 7.57 -16.30
C ILE A 77 7.32 8.95 -16.45
N PHE A 78 7.36 9.74 -15.38
CA PHE A 78 7.93 11.10 -15.39
C PHE A 78 9.45 11.12 -15.13
N GLY A 79 10.12 9.97 -15.09
CA GLY A 79 11.57 9.90 -14.91
C GLY A 79 12.05 10.32 -13.52
N GLY A 80 11.24 10.08 -12.48
CA GLY A 80 11.52 10.45 -11.09
C GLY A 80 12.86 9.91 -10.58
N PHE A 81 13.23 8.67 -10.93
CA PHE A 81 14.53 8.10 -10.55
C PHE A 81 15.70 8.88 -11.15
N GLU A 82 15.61 9.27 -12.42
CA GLU A 82 16.64 10.08 -13.08
C GLU A 82 16.70 11.48 -12.45
N TRP A 83 15.54 12.06 -12.13
CA TRP A 83 15.47 13.35 -11.45
C TRP A 83 16.16 13.31 -10.08
N VAL A 84 15.90 12.29 -9.26
CA VAL A 84 16.57 12.13 -7.96
C VAL A 84 18.06 11.85 -8.10
N ASP A 85 18.49 11.03 -9.05
CA ASP A 85 19.92 10.78 -9.31
C ASP A 85 20.66 12.06 -9.70
N ARG A 86 20.09 12.86 -10.62
CA ARG A 86 20.68 14.16 -10.99
C ARG A 86 20.75 15.10 -9.79
N LEU A 87 19.71 15.13 -8.96
CA LEU A 87 19.71 15.93 -7.74
C LEU A 87 20.80 15.46 -6.77
N ALA A 88 20.93 14.15 -6.50
CA ALA A 88 21.97 13.61 -5.63
C ALA A 88 23.38 13.98 -6.10
N ARG A 89 23.62 14.01 -7.42
CA ARG A 89 24.89 14.41 -8.03
C ARG A 89 25.22 15.88 -7.88
N THR A 90 24.26 16.77 -7.59
CA THR A 90 24.57 18.17 -7.27
C THR A 90 25.21 18.34 -5.90
N TRP A 91 25.06 17.35 -5.01
CA TRP A 91 25.60 17.40 -3.64
C TRP A 91 26.97 16.74 -3.49
N SER A 92 27.30 15.76 -4.33
CA SER A 92 28.59 15.06 -4.27
C SER A 92 28.95 14.39 -5.59
N SER A 93 30.24 14.26 -5.85
CA SER A 93 30.80 13.43 -6.93
C SER A 93 31.22 12.03 -6.47
N ASN A 94 31.25 11.80 -5.15
CA ASN A 94 31.62 10.50 -4.60
C ASN A 94 30.42 9.52 -4.72
N PRO A 95 30.60 8.34 -5.35
CA PRO A 95 29.52 7.37 -5.56
C PRO A 95 28.76 6.97 -4.30
N VAL A 96 29.44 6.82 -3.16
CA VAL A 96 28.81 6.43 -1.89
C VAL A 96 27.84 7.50 -1.40
N TRP A 97 28.27 8.76 -1.42
CA TRP A 97 27.43 9.88 -1.01
C TRP A 97 26.25 10.09 -1.96
N ILE A 98 26.45 9.92 -3.27
CA ILE A 98 25.37 9.97 -4.26
C ILE A 98 24.30 8.91 -3.94
N SER A 99 24.70 7.66 -3.67
CA SER A 99 23.76 6.61 -3.29
C SER A 99 23.03 6.92 -1.99
N LEU A 100 23.72 7.45 -0.97
CA LEU A 100 23.09 7.84 0.29
C LEU A 100 22.04 8.94 0.09
N PHE A 101 22.34 9.98 -0.70
CA PHE A 101 21.36 11.02 -1.01
C PHE A 101 20.20 10.49 -1.83
N PHE A 102 20.47 9.64 -2.83
CA PHE A 102 19.45 9.03 -3.66
C PHE A 102 18.46 8.23 -2.80
N PHE A 103 18.95 7.27 -2.00
CA PHE A 103 18.10 6.46 -1.14
C PHE A 103 17.45 7.29 -0.01
N GLY A 104 18.15 8.30 0.50
CA GLY A 104 17.60 9.22 1.50
C GLY A 104 16.41 10.02 0.96
N ILE A 105 16.52 10.59 -0.24
CA ILE A 105 15.43 11.34 -0.88
C ILE A 105 14.24 10.43 -1.17
N ILE A 106 14.48 9.24 -1.74
CA ILE A 106 13.42 8.27 -2.02
C ILE A 106 12.75 7.80 -0.73
N GLY A 107 13.54 7.46 0.30
CA GLY A 107 13.04 7.00 1.60
C GLY A 107 12.20 8.07 2.30
N LEU A 108 12.72 9.29 2.45
CA LEU A 108 11.99 10.39 3.08
C LEU A 108 10.74 10.78 2.29
N GLY A 109 10.81 10.78 0.96
CA GLY A 109 9.65 11.01 0.10
C GLY A 109 8.56 9.94 0.31
N SER A 110 8.96 8.67 0.36
CA SER A 110 8.07 7.55 0.65
C SER A 110 7.44 7.67 2.04
N ASP A 111 8.23 7.97 3.07
CA ASP A 111 7.74 8.13 4.43
C ASP A 111 6.73 9.28 4.52
N LEU A 112 7.02 10.42 3.90
CA LEU A 112 6.12 11.57 3.86
C LEU A 112 4.78 11.25 3.19
N LEU A 113 4.81 10.50 2.07
CA LEU A 113 3.59 10.09 1.37
C LEU A 113 2.77 9.06 2.16
N ASN A 114 3.43 8.17 2.90
CA ASN A 114 2.76 7.11 3.65
C ASN A 114 2.29 7.52 5.05
N THR A 115 2.92 8.54 5.65
CA THR A 115 2.61 8.99 7.02
C THR A 115 1.13 9.34 7.23
N PRO A 116 0.44 10.07 6.33
CA PRO A 116 -1.00 10.35 6.52
C PRO A 116 -1.85 9.08 6.58
N PHE A 117 -1.52 8.06 5.79
CA PHE A 117 -2.21 6.78 5.82
C PHE A 117 -1.93 6.02 7.11
N ALA A 118 -0.67 5.99 7.56
CA ALA A 118 -0.31 5.38 8.84
C ALA A 118 -1.05 6.05 10.01
N TYR A 119 -1.12 7.38 10.01
CA TYR A 119 -1.86 8.15 11.00
C TYR A 119 -3.35 7.79 11.00
N TYR A 120 -4.00 7.82 9.82
CA TYR A 120 -5.41 7.46 9.70
C TYR A 120 -5.68 6.02 10.15
N LYS A 121 -4.80 5.09 9.77
CA LYS A 121 -4.91 3.69 10.17
C LYS A 121 -4.90 3.54 11.68
N ASN A 122 -3.90 4.10 12.37
CA ASN A 122 -3.73 3.92 13.81
C ASN A 122 -4.74 4.74 14.63
N PHE A 123 -4.89 6.02 14.34
CA PHE A 123 -5.66 6.93 15.20
C PHE A 123 -7.13 7.09 14.79
N VAL A 124 -7.56 6.50 13.67
CA VAL A 124 -8.97 6.51 13.25
C VAL A 124 -9.51 5.09 13.14
N ILE A 125 -8.86 4.21 12.37
CA ILE A 125 -9.37 2.85 12.19
C ILE A 125 -9.12 2.02 13.45
N GLU A 126 -7.89 1.85 13.92
CA GLU A 126 -7.61 1.00 15.09
C GLU A 126 -8.32 1.51 16.36
N GLU A 127 -8.29 2.82 16.60
CA GLU A 127 -8.99 3.48 17.70
C GLU A 127 -10.50 3.19 17.69
N LYS A 128 -11.15 3.26 16.52
CA LYS A 128 -12.59 2.98 16.35
C LYS A 128 -12.98 1.57 16.81
N PHE A 129 -12.07 0.61 16.70
CA PHE A 129 -12.30 -0.78 17.12
C PHE A 129 -11.67 -1.10 18.48
N GLY A 130 -11.02 -0.13 19.13
CA GLY A 130 -10.39 -0.27 20.45
C GLY A 130 -9.12 -1.12 20.44
N PHE A 131 -8.41 -1.14 19.32
CA PHE A 131 -7.09 -1.79 19.22
C PHE A 131 -5.93 -0.86 19.56
N ASN A 132 -6.15 0.45 19.47
CA ASN A 132 -5.24 1.51 19.91
C ASN A 132 -5.83 2.24 21.13
#